data_AF-A0A2W5YIW3-F1
#
_entry.id   AF-A0A2W5YIW3-F1
#
_cell.length_a   1.000
_cell.length_b   1.000
_cell.length_c   1.000
_cell.angle_alpha   90.00
_cell.angle_beta   90.00
_cell.angle_gamma   90.00
#
_symmetry.space_group_name_H-M   'P 1'
#
loop_
_entity.id
_entity.type
_entity.pdbx_description
1 polymer ?
#
loop_
_entity_poly.entity_id
_entity_poly.type
_entity_poly.pdbx_seq_one_letter_code
_entity_poly.pdbx_strand_id
1 'polypeptide(L)'
;MKSLPAELKRRNVYKVAVAYAVVAWLLLQAASILFPAFEAPPWVMKVFIAAIAAGFPLALIFAWAFELTPDGIKRTDEVPVSDSITRTTGRKMVALVAVLAAIAASLLIFQLTRRNPPANTQNSTAPVSSPPANAAPAISSKSIAVLPFASLSEDKANAYFADGIQDEILTRLSKIAELKVISRTSTQQYQSKPGNVSEIAKQLGVAHILEGSVQKSGESVRVNVQLIKAEGDSHLWAETYDRKLTDIFAVESEVAQRIASSLEAKLTGREKEAVNYVGTKIPAAYDAYLRGIALRNAQSREDQDRLIQYCRQAVALDPNYAAAWADIAVAEGLKYIQGIRTDAQRALVKEAARTRCGSIRNTAPGTPRWECMCIIVCRTTTRR
;
A
#
# COMPACT_ATOMS: atom_id res chain seq x y z
N MET A 1 -39.39 40.54 -22.01
CA MET A 1 -38.85 39.20 -21.68
C MET A 1 -38.88 39.02 -20.17
N LYS A 2 -39.80 38.21 -19.63
CA LYS A 2 -39.82 37.91 -18.19
C LYS A 2 -38.61 37.01 -17.88
N SER A 3 -37.88 37.31 -16.82
CA SER A 3 -36.64 36.61 -16.47
C SER A 3 -36.93 35.14 -16.11
N LEU A 4 -36.22 34.19 -16.74
CA LEU A 4 -36.22 32.75 -16.43
C LEU A 4 -36.29 32.39 -14.93
N PRO A 5 -35.57 33.08 -14.02
CA PRO A 5 -35.67 32.83 -12.57
C PRO A 5 -37.05 33.13 -11.96
N ALA A 6 -37.83 34.06 -12.52
CA ALA A 6 -39.17 34.36 -12.02
C ALA A 6 -40.19 33.28 -12.40
N GLU A 7 -40.03 32.67 -13.58
CA GLU A 7 -40.92 31.60 -14.07
C GLU A 7 -40.66 30.26 -13.33
N LEU A 8 -39.40 29.96 -12.99
CA LEU A 8 -39.03 28.78 -12.18
C LEU A 8 -39.58 28.84 -10.75
N LYS A 9 -39.65 30.05 -10.17
CA LYS A 9 -40.21 30.27 -8.83
C LYS A 9 -41.73 30.10 -8.81
N ARG A 10 -42.41 30.45 -9.91
CA ARG A 10 -43.88 30.38 -10.05
C ARG A 10 -44.42 28.95 -10.06
N ARG A 11 -43.69 27.99 -10.65
CA ARG A 11 -44.15 26.59 -10.82
C ARG A 11 -43.66 25.61 -9.73
N ASN A 12 -43.16 26.09 -8.59
CA ASN A 12 -42.63 25.24 -7.50
C ASN A 12 -41.50 24.26 -7.90
N VAL A 13 -40.92 24.35 -9.10
CA VAL A 13 -39.87 23.43 -9.62
C VAL A 13 -38.66 23.37 -8.70
N TYR A 14 -38.33 24.48 -8.04
CA TYR A 14 -37.25 24.54 -7.04
C TYR A 14 -37.48 23.59 -5.85
N LYS A 15 -38.72 23.30 -5.45
CA LYS A 15 -39.02 22.37 -4.36
C LYS A 15 -38.68 20.94 -4.75
N VAL A 16 -38.95 20.57 -6.00
CA VAL A 16 -38.58 19.24 -6.53
C VAL A 16 -37.07 19.12 -6.66
N ALA A 17 -36.38 20.17 -7.12
CA ALA A 17 -34.92 20.19 -7.16
C ALA A 17 -34.29 19.99 -5.78
N VAL A 18 -34.81 20.67 -4.75
CA VAL A 18 -34.35 20.53 -3.36
C VAL A 18 -34.67 19.14 -2.81
N ALA A 19 -35.88 18.62 -3.01
CA ALA A 19 -36.25 17.28 -2.58
C ALA A 19 -35.37 16.20 -3.24
N TYR A 20 -35.12 16.33 -4.55
CA TYR A 20 -34.23 15.44 -5.29
C TYR A 20 -32.81 15.48 -4.73
N ALA A 21 -32.28 16.67 -4.43
CA ALA A 21 -30.95 16.83 -3.85
C ALA A 21 -30.84 16.14 -2.47
N VAL A 22 -31.85 16.28 -1.61
CA VAL A 22 -31.87 15.62 -0.29
C VAL A 22 -31.91 14.10 -0.41
N VAL A 23 -32.77 13.57 -1.30
CA VAL A 23 -32.88 12.12 -1.54
C VAL A 23 -31.60 11.57 -2.19
N ALA A 24 -31.06 12.27 -3.19
CA ALA A 24 -29.79 11.91 -3.83
C ALA A 24 -28.65 11.87 -2.81
N TRP A 25 -28.56 12.87 -1.92
CA TRP A 25 -27.57 12.91 -0.86
C TRP A 25 -27.70 11.71 0.12
N LEU A 26 -28.94 11.40 0.55
CA LEU A 26 -29.23 10.23 1.39
C LEU A 26 -28.84 8.90 0.71
N LEU A 27 -29.15 8.75 -0.58
CA LEU A 27 -28.80 7.58 -1.37
C LEU A 27 -27.27 7.42 -1.50
N LEU A 28 -26.55 8.51 -1.72
CA LEU A 28 -25.08 8.50 -1.76
C LEU A 28 -24.48 8.11 -0.40
N GLN A 29 -25.04 8.61 0.70
CA GLN A 29 -24.60 8.26 2.04
C GLN A 29 -24.84 6.77 2.34
N ALA A 30 -26.02 6.24 2.00
CA ALA A 30 -26.32 4.82 2.15
C ALA A 30 -25.40 3.94 1.29
N ALA A 31 -25.18 4.31 0.03
CA ALA A 31 -24.28 3.58 -0.88
C ALA A 31 -22.83 3.55 -0.38
N SER A 32 -22.36 4.62 0.27
CA SER A 32 -21.00 4.66 0.85
C SER A 32 -20.80 3.66 1.99
N ILE A 33 -21.88 3.22 2.64
CA ILE A 33 -21.86 2.23 3.73
C ILE A 33 -22.12 0.83 3.16
N LEU A 34 -23.13 0.68 2.30
CA LEU A 34 -23.53 -0.63 1.76
C LEU A 34 -22.50 -1.18 0.77
N PHE A 35 -22.02 -0.39 -0.20
CA PHE A 35 -21.21 -0.95 -1.29
C PHE A 35 -19.89 -1.58 -0.82
N PRO A 36 -19.14 -0.99 0.13
CA PRO A 36 -17.99 -1.67 0.72
C PRO A 36 -18.36 -2.95 1.49
N ALA A 37 -19.53 -2.99 2.14
CA ALA A 37 -19.99 -4.16 2.88
C ALA A 37 -20.33 -5.36 1.97
N PHE A 38 -20.67 -5.11 0.71
CA PHE A 38 -20.95 -6.14 -0.30
C PHE A 38 -19.78 -6.38 -1.28
N GLU A 39 -18.57 -5.90 -0.96
CA GLU A 39 -17.39 -6.01 -1.83
C GLU A 39 -17.64 -5.53 -3.27
N ALA A 40 -18.50 -4.52 -3.43
CA ALA A 40 -18.89 -4.04 -4.76
C ALA A 40 -17.67 -3.45 -5.49
N PRO A 41 -17.47 -3.78 -6.78
CA PRO A 41 -16.36 -3.23 -7.56
C PRO A 41 -16.35 -1.69 -7.61
N PRO A 42 -15.18 -1.03 -7.68
CA PRO A 42 -15.09 0.44 -7.65
C PRO A 42 -15.84 1.17 -8.78
N TRP A 43 -16.10 0.50 -9.90
CA TRP A 43 -16.86 1.08 -11.01
C TRP A 43 -18.35 1.24 -10.68
N VAL A 44 -18.89 0.46 -9.74
CA VAL A 44 -20.31 0.47 -9.36
C VAL A 44 -20.70 1.82 -8.73
N MET A 45 -19.84 2.38 -7.89
CA MET A 45 -20.06 3.71 -7.30
C MET A 45 -20.15 4.81 -8.38
N LYS A 46 -19.30 4.73 -9.41
CA LYS A 46 -19.31 5.70 -10.52
C LYS A 46 -20.59 5.62 -11.34
N VAL A 47 -21.05 4.40 -11.65
CA VAL A 47 -22.33 4.18 -12.35
C VAL A 47 -23.51 4.66 -11.52
N PHE A 48 -23.49 4.42 -10.20
CA PHE A 48 -24.54 4.87 -9.28
C PHE A 48 -24.65 6.40 -9.22
N ILE A 49 -23.52 7.11 -9.11
CA ILE A 49 -23.49 8.58 -9.15
C ILE A 49 -23.99 9.09 -10.50
N ALA A 50 -23.54 8.48 -11.61
CA ALA A 50 -23.97 8.86 -12.95
C ALA A 50 -25.50 8.67 -13.15
N ALA A 51 -26.08 7.61 -12.60
CA ALA A 51 -27.52 7.36 -12.66
C ALA A 51 -28.33 8.42 -11.88
N ILE A 52 -27.87 8.81 -10.69
CA ILE A 52 -28.48 9.91 -9.91
C ILE A 52 -28.34 11.25 -10.65
N ALA A 53 -27.18 11.53 -11.23
CA ALA A 53 -26.98 12.77 -12.00
C ALA A 53 -27.87 12.81 -13.25
N ALA A 54 -28.03 11.69 -13.96
CA ALA A 54 -28.90 11.58 -15.13
C ALA A 54 -30.39 11.66 -14.78
N GLY A 55 -30.78 11.21 -13.59
CA GLY A 55 -32.16 11.31 -13.10
C GLY A 55 -32.58 12.74 -12.75
N PHE A 56 -31.64 13.64 -12.44
CA PHE A 56 -31.95 15.01 -12.06
C PHE A 56 -32.58 15.84 -13.19
N PRO A 57 -32.02 15.91 -14.42
CA PRO A 57 -32.69 16.58 -15.55
C PRO A 57 -34.07 15.99 -15.84
N LEU A 58 -34.21 14.67 -15.72
CA LEU A 58 -35.48 13.99 -15.94
C LEU A 58 -36.53 14.41 -14.90
N ALA A 59 -36.15 14.44 -13.62
CA ALA A 59 -37.01 14.89 -12.54
C ALA A 59 -37.45 16.36 -12.71
N LEU A 60 -36.57 17.23 -13.19
CA LEU A 60 -36.92 18.63 -13.49
C LEU A 60 -37.90 18.75 -14.66
N ILE A 61 -37.71 17.95 -15.73
CA ILE A 61 -38.62 17.91 -16.88
C ILE A 61 -40.01 17.42 -16.45
N PHE A 62 -40.08 16.36 -15.64
CA PHE A 62 -41.35 15.86 -15.09
C PHE A 62 -42.03 16.88 -14.18
N ALA A 63 -41.28 17.57 -13.33
CA ALA A 63 -41.80 18.63 -12.47
C ALA A 63 -42.30 19.85 -13.25
N TRP A 64 -41.71 20.11 -14.43
CA TRP A 64 -42.13 21.20 -15.30
C TRP A 64 -43.35 20.82 -16.16
N ALA A 65 -43.44 19.55 -16.58
CA ALA A 65 -44.49 19.03 -17.45
C ALA A 65 -45.77 18.59 -16.70
N PHE A 66 -45.68 18.20 -15.42
CA PHE A 66 -46.81 17.71 -14.63
C PHE A 66 -46.89 18.44 -13.28
N GLU A 67 -47.96 19.21 -13.07
CA GLU A 67 -48.30 19.71 -11.72
C GLU A 67 -48.98 18.57 -10.94
N LEU A 68 -48.29 18.02 -9.93
CA LEU A 68 -48.89 17.03 -9.02
C LEU A 68 -49.85 17.74 -8.05
N THR A 69 -51.11 17.88 -8.46
CA THR A 69 -52.24 18.14 -7.56
C THR A 69 -52.78 16.80 -7.03
N PRO A 70 -53.31 16.73 -5.79
CA PRO A 70 -53.71 15.46 -5.16
C PRO A 70 -54.80 14.65 -5.88
N ASP A 71 -55.45 15.20 -6.91
CA ASP A 71 -56.63 14.63 -7.58
C ASP A 71 -56.36 13.99 -8.95
N GLY A 72 -55.11 13.69 -9.30
CA GLY A 72 -54.76 12.92 -10.50
C GLY A 72 -54.58 13.74 -11.78
N ILE A 73 -53.94 13.12 -12.78
CA ILE A 73 -53.37 13.75 -13.98
C ILE A 73 -54.46 14.45 -14.82
N LYS A 74 -54.43 15.78 -14.92
CA LYS A 74 -55.18 16.55 -15.94
C LYS A 74 -54.35 17.68 -16.55
N ARG A 75 -54.52 17.86 -17.87
CA ARG A 75 -53.93 18.90 -18.72
C ARG A 75 -54.80 20.16 -18.62
N THR A 76 -54.16 21.34 -18.60
CA THR A 76 -54.68 22.66 -18.19
C THR A 76 -55.93 23.16 -18.92
N ASP A 77 -56.87 23.82 -18.21
CA ASP A 77 -57.32 25.21 -18.46
C ASP A 77 -58.39 25.75 -17.45
N GLU A 78 -58.27 27.05 -17.14
CA GLU A 78 -59.22 28.11 -16.66
C GLU A 78 -59.93 28.10 -15.25
N VAL A 79 -59.46 29.04 -14.37
CA VAL A 79 -60.03 29.93 -13.30
C VAL A 79 -61.53 29.77 -12.87
N PRO A 80 -62.04 29.92 -11.58
CA PRO A 80 -61.71 30.83 -10.44
C PRO A 80 -61.73 30.26 -8.99
N VAL A 81 -61.46 31.16 -8.04
CA VAL A 81 -61.34 31.05 -6.56
C VAL A 81 -62.65 30.66 -5.85
N SER A 82 -62.65 29.55 -5.10
CA SER A 82 -63.21 29.42 -3.73
C SER A 82 -63.15 27.97 -3.20
N ASP A 83 -62.84 27.85 -1.91
CA ASP A 83 -63.01 26.68 -1.02
C ASP A 83 -61.94 25.56 -0.94
N SER A 84 -60.88 25.89 -0.20
CA SER A 84 -60.66 25.38 1.17
C SER A 84 -60.42 23.88 1.44
N ILE A 85 -59.43 23.22 0.81
CA ILE A 85 -58.67 22.13 1.50
C ILE A 85 -57.17 22.18 1.13
N THR A 86 -56.46 23.23 1.54
CA THR A 86 -55.00 23.32 1.36
C THR A 86 -54.29 23.74 2.65
N ARG A 87 -54.31 22.89 3.70
CA ARG A 87 -53.45 23.14 4.87
C ARG A 87 -52.83 21.94 5.60
N THR A 88 -53.16 20.69 5.27
CA THR A 88 -52.69 19.54 6.07
C THR A 88 -51.58 18.71 5.41
N THR A 89 -51.42 18.76 4.08
CA THR A 89 -50.42 17.91 3.38
C THR A 89 -49.07 18.61 3.19
N GLY A 90 -49.06 19.91 2.89
CA GLY A 90 -47.81 20.68 2.73
C GLY A 90 -47.00 20.78 4.04
N ARG A 91 -47.69 20.84 5.19
CA ARG A 91 -47.05 20.98 6.51
C ARG A 91 -46.37 19.68 6.97
N LYS A 92 -46.93 18.52 6.62
CA LYS A 92 -46.35 17.20 6.92
C LYS A 92 -45.13 16.90 6.05
N MET A 93 -45.15 17.24 4.77
CA MET A 93 -43.96 17.11 3.90
C MET A 93 -42.87 18.12 4.27
N VAL A 94 -43.21 19.37 4.57
CA VAL A 94 -42.22 20.36 5.05
C VAL A 94 -41.63 19.93 6.39
N ALA A 95 -42.42 19.36 7.29
CA ALA A 95 -41.92 18.80 8.55
C ALA A 95 -40.98 17.61 8.32
N LEU A 96 -41.29 16.70 7.39
CA LEU A 96 -40.47 15.53 7.10
C LEU A 96 -39.12 15.92 6.46
N VAL A 97 -39.13 16.89 5.53
CA VAL A 97 -37.90 17.46 4.95
C VAL A 97 -37.09 18.21 6.01
N ALA A 98 -37.73 18.97 6.90
CA ALA A 98 -37.04 19.67 7.99
C ALA A 98 -36.41 18.70 9.00
N VAL A 99 -37.08 17.58 9.33
CA VAL A 99 -36.55 16.53 10.20
C VAL A 99 -35.36 15.82 9.55
N LEU A 100 -35.44 15.46 8.27
CA LEU A 100 -34.32 14.85 7.56
C LEU A 100 -33.14 15.82 7.41
N ALA A 101 -33.39 17.11 7.16
CA ALA A 101 -32.35 18.13 7.13
C ALA A 101 -31.71 18.34 8.51
N ALA A 102 -32.48 18.27 9.59
CA ALA A 102 -31.97 18.35 10.96
C ALA A 102 -31.11 17.13 11.31
N ILE A 103 -31.52 15.91 10.92
CA ILE A 103 -30.74 14.69 11.12
C ILE A 103 -29.44 14.75 10.31
N ALA A 104 -29.50 15.21 9.06
CA ALA A 104 -28.34 15.41 8.19
C ALA A 104 -27.36 16.43 8.79
N ALA A 105 -27.86 17.58 9.25
CA ALA A 105 -27.05 18.61 9.91
C ALA A 105 -26.45 18.09 11.22
N SER A 106 -27.19 17.30 12.00
CA SER A 106 -26.71 16.69 13.23
C SER A 106 -25.58 15.69 12.96
N LEU A 107 -25.71 14.84 11.93
CA LEU A 107 -24.67 13.91 11.51
C LEU A 107 -23.45 14.65 10.94
N LEU A 108 -23.65 15.75 10.22
CA LEU A 108 -22.57 16.60 9.70
C LEU A 108 -21.81 17.30 10.84
N ILE A 109 -22.52 17.86 11.80
CA ILE A 109 -21.95 18.49 13.01
C ILE A 109 -21.22 17.44 13.85
N PHE A 110 -21.76 16.24 14.00
CA PHE A 110 -21.10 15.12 14.67
C PHE A 110 -19.81 14.69 13.96
N GLN A 111 -19.79 14.68 12.62
CA GLN A 111 -18.57 14.40 11.85
C GLN A 111 -17.54 15.53 11.91
N LEU A 112 -17.99 16.79 11.98
CA LEU A 112 -17.12 17.97 12.15
C LEU A 112 -16.55 18.04 13.57
N THR A 113 -17.32 17.65 14.59
CA THR A 113 -16.88 17.61 15.99
C THR A 113 -16.07 16.36 16.34
N ARG A 114 -16.19 15.26 15.56
CA ARG A 114 -15.25 14.13 15.61
C ARG A 114 -13.96 14.36 14.81
N ARG A 115 -13.88 15.39 13.97
CA ARG A 115 -12.60 15.84 13.37
C ARG A 115 -11.88 16.76 14.34
N ASN A 116 -11.01 16.15 15.16
CA ASN A 116 -9.92 16.73 15.95
C ASN A 116 -10.25 17.93 16.88
N PRO A 117 -10.03 17.82 18.21
CA PRO A 117 -10.01 19.00 19.06
C PRO A 117 -8.81 19.90 18.69
N PRO A 118 -8.96 21.24 18.67
CA PRO A 118 -7.83 22.14 18.57
C PRO A 118 -6.99 22.05 19.85
N ALA A 119 -5.67 21.89 19.69
CA ALA A 119 -4.70 21.99 20.77
C ALA A 119 -4.74 23.42 21.34
N ASN A 120 -5.43 23.58 22.47
CA ASN A 120 -5.45 24.82 23.24
C ASN A 120 -4.13 24.93 24.00
N THR A 121 -3.29 25.91 23.63
CA THR A 121 -2.02 26.19 24.30
C THR A 121 -2.32 27.14 25.47
N GLN A 122 -2.49 26.59 26.67
CA GLN A 122 -2.46 27.37 27.91
C GLN A 122 -1.08 27.24 28.56
N ASN A 123 -0.48 28.39 28.84
CA ASN A 123 0.78 28.59 29.56
C ASN A 123 0.68 28.24 31.05
N SER A 124 1.86 28.01 31.64
CA SER A 124 2.22 27.99 33.07
C SER A 124 1.89 26.68 33.81
N THR A 125 2.78 25.98 34.53
CA THR A 125 3.98 26.36 35.32
C THR A 125 4.76 25.06 35.64
N ALA A 126 6.09 25.12 35.77
CA ALA A 126 6.99 24.01 36.13
C ALA A 126 6.87 23.55 37.62
N PRO A 127 7.63 22.56 38.10
CA PRO A 127 7.82 21.18 37.64
C PRO A 127 7.57 20.15 38.77
N VAL A 128 6.96 19.00 38.49
CA VAL A 128 7.15 17.81 39.34
C VAL A 128 7.14 16.55 38.49
N SER A 129 8.22 15.81 38.63
CA SER A 129 8.66 14.62 37.92
C SER A 129 7.64 13.49 37.90
N SER A 130 7.20 13.12 36.69
CA SER A 130 6.66 11.81 36.32
C SER A 130 6.91 11.62 34.82
N PRO A 131 7.47 10.50 34.34
CA PRO A 131 7.65 10.29 32.90
C PRO A 131 6.27 10.17 32.24
N PRO A 132 5.93 10.97 31.21
CA PRO A 132 4.66 10.82 30.53
C PRO A 132 4.68 9.55 29.67
N ALA A 133 3.97 8.53 30.15
CA ALA A 133 3.54 7.38 29.36
C ALA A 133 2.43 7.80 28.39
N ASN A 134 2.75 8.57 27.34
CA ASN A 134 1.97 8.67 26.10
C ASN A 134 2.62 9.54 25.00
N ALA A 135 3.95 9.46 24.83
CA ALA A 135 4.53 9.86 23.56
C ALA A 135 4.28 8.71 22.56
N ALA A 136 3.47 8.95 21.52
CA ALA A 136 3.53 8.11 20.33
C ALA A 136 5.01 7.97 19.95
N PRO A 137 5.52 6.75 19.68
CA PRO A 137 6.94 6.55 19.44
C PRO A 137 7.38 7.51 18.36
N ALA A 138 8.32 8.40 18.68
CA ALA A 138 8.85 9.35 17.72
C ALA A 138 9.35 8.55 16.52
N ILE A 139 8.75 8.80 15.35
CA ILE A 139 9.16 8.15 14.12
C ILE A 139 10.62 8.55 13.87
N SER A 140 11.52 7.56 13.91
CA SER A 140 12.93 7.80 13.64
C SER A 140 13.09 8.44 12.26
N SER A 141 13.85 9.53 12.16
CA SER A 141 14.19 10.12 10.86
C SER A 141 14.92 9.12 9.97
N LYS A 142 15.69 8.19 10.55
CA LYS A 142 16.39 7.12 9.84
C LYS A 142 15.53 5.87 9.68
N SER A 143 14.29 6.04 9.25
CA SER A 143 13.37 4.93 8.99
C SER A 143 12.85 4.96 7.56
N ILE A 144 12.79 3.78 6.94
CA ILE A 144 12.47 3.59 5.53
C ILE A 144 11.55 2.39 5.33
N ALA A 145 10.53 2.57 4.50
CA ALA A 145 9.75 1.47 3.95
C ALA A 145 10.01 1.36 2.45
N VAL A 146 10.21 0.14 1.95
CA VAL A 146 10.33 -0.13 0.52
C VAL A 146 8.99 -0.66 0.02
N LEU A 147 8.32 0.12 -0.83
CA LEU A 147 7.06 -0.30 -1.44
C LEU A 147 7.33 -1.30 -2.57
N PRO A 148 6.34 -2.14 -2.93
CA PRO A 148 6.43 -3.04 -4.07
C PRO A 148 6.78 -2.26 -5.34
N PHE A 149 7.82 -2.71 -6.06
CA PHE A 149 8.22 -2.06 -7.30
C PHE A 149 7.25 -2.40 -8.42
N ALA A 150 6.91 -1.41 -9.25
CA ALA A 150 6.06 -1.64 -10.42
C ALA A 150 6.86 -2.38 -11.51
N SER A 151 6.30 -3.44 -12.08
CA SER A 151 6.85 -4.06 -13.30
C SER A 151 6.28 -3.35 -14.52
N LEU A 152 7.13 -2.64 -15.27
CA LEU A 152 6.78 -1.98 -16.54
C LEU A 152 7.20 -2.80 -17.77
N SER A 153 7.60 -4.05 -17.55
CA SER A 153 7.93 -5.00 -18.63
C SER A 153 6.67 -5.42 -19.38
N GLU A 154 6.74 -5.53 -20.71
CA GLU A 154 5.61 -6.00 -21.54
C GLU A 154 5.27 -7.47 -21.25
N ASP A 155 6.30 -8.28 -21.02
CA ASP A 155 6.15 -9.67 -20.65
C ASP A 155 5.88 -9.81 -19.15
N LYS A 156 4.65 -10.24 -18.82
CA LYS A 156 4.21 -10.52 -17.45
C LYS A 156 5.05 -11.60 -16.77
N ALA A 157 5.69 -12.48 -17.53
CA ALA A 157 6.59 -13.47 -16.98
C ALA A 157 7.81 -12.83 -16.31
N ASN A 158 8.13 -11.56 -16.57
CA ASN A 158 9.23 -10.83 -15.90
C ASN A 158 8.80 -10.06 -14.64
N ALA A 159 7.54 -10.19 -14.17
CA ALA A 159 7.08 -9.51 -12.96
C ALA A 159 7.91 -9.87 -11.71
N TYR A 160 8.39 -11.12 -11.61
CA TYR A 160 9.26 -11.58 -10.52
C TYR A 160 10.57 -10.77 -10.43
N PHE A 161 11.00 -10.14 -11.53
CA PHE A 161 12.25 -9.42 -11.59
C PHE A 161 12.17 -8.10 -10.80
N ALA A 162 11.03 -7.41 -10.88
CA ALA A 162 10.75 -6.22 -10.07
C ALA A 162 10.69 -6.58 -8.57
N ASP A 163 9.98 -7.66 -8.24
CA ASP A 163 9.92 -8.18 -6.87
C ASP A 163 11.31 -8.58 -6.38
N GLY A 164 12.08 -9.32 -7.17
CA GLY A 164 13.43 -9.76 -6.80
C GLY A 164 14.38 -8.62 -6.47
N ILE A 165 14.46 -7.59 -7.33
CA ILE A 165 15.32 -6.42 -7.09
C ILE A 165 14.88 -5.65 -5.84
N GLN A 166 13.58 -5.47 -5.64
CA GLN A 166 13.07 -4.82 -4.44
C GLN A 166 13.50 -5.59 -3.17
N ASP A 167 13.52 -6.92 -3.23
CA ASP A 167 13.91 -7.76 -2.09
C ASP A 167 15.41 -7.67 -1.78
N GLU A 168 16.25 -7.65 -2.83
CA GLU A 168 17.70 -7.48 -2.67
C GLU A 168 18.04 -6.09 -2.12
N ILE A 169 17.38 -5.03 -2.59
CA ILE A 169 17.53 -3.69 -2.02
C ILE A 169 17.14 -3.69 -0.54
N LEU A 170 15.99 -4.26 -0.18
CA LEU A 170 15.55 -4.35 1.21
C LEU A 170 16.56 -5.14 2.07
N THR A 171 17.06 -6.26 1.54
CA THR A 171 18.06 -7.10 2.21
C THR A 171 19.36 -6.32 2.47
N ARG A 172 19.82 -5.52 1.51
CA ARG A 172 21.01 -4.66 1.68
C ARG A 172 20.77 -3.55 2.71
N LEU A 173 19.63 -2.89 2.65
CA LEU A 173 19.27 -1.85 3.63
C LEU A 173 19.18 -2.42 5.04
N SER A 174 18.70 -3.64 5.21
CA SER A 174 18.58 -4.30 6.53
C SER A 174 19.93 -4.57 7.21
N LYS A 175 21.04 -4.52 6.46
CA LYS A 175 22.40 -4.66 7.00
C LYS A 175 22.91 -3.37 7.67
N ILE A 176 22.23 -2.24 7.49
CA ILE A 176 22.64 -0.95 8.02
C ILE A 176 21.98 -0.76 9.38
N ALA A 177 22.74 -0.87 10.47
CA ALA A 177 22.18 -0.88 11.82
C ALA A 177 21.49 0.44 12.21
N GLU A 178 21.93 1.56 11.65
CA GLU A 178 21.30 2.87 11.89
C GLU A 178 19.95 3.05 11.17
N LEU A 179 19.59 2.16 10.23
CA LEU A 179 18.32 2.24 9.50
C LEU A 179 17.26 1.34 10.13
N LYS A 180 16.10 1.92 10.44
CA LYS A 180 14.87 1.16 10.70
C LYS A 180 14.22 0.82 9.36
N VAL A 181 14.34 -0.43 8.92
CA VAL A 181 13.76 -0.92 7.66
C VAL A 181 12.48 -1.71 7.94
N ILE A 182 11.40 -1.38 7.24
CA ILE A 182 10.13 -2.12 7.31
C ILE A 182 10.18 -3.35 6.41
N SER A 183 9.64 -4.48 6.89
CA SER A 183 9.66 -5.74 6.16
C SER A 183 8.76 -5.70 4.92
N ARG A 184 9.13 -6.50 3.91
CA ARG A 184 8.35 -6.70 2.67
C ARG A 184 6.90 -7.10 2.96
N THR A 185 6.68 -7.99 3.93
CA THR A 185 5.34 -8.49 4.29
C THR A 185 4.40 -7.39 4.72
N SER A 186 4.90 -6.36 5.41
CA SER A 186 4.11 -5.21 5.84
C SER A 186 3.80 -4.24 4.69
N THR A 187 4.67 -4.18 3.67
CA THR A 187 4.49 -3.27 2.53
C THR A 187 3.75 -3.89 1.35
N GLN A 188 3.63 -5.22 1.29
CA GLN A 188 2.99 -5.96 0.18
C GLN A 188 1.56 -5.47 -0.15
N GLN A 189 0.79 -5.09 0.87
CA GLN A 189 -0.60 -4.63 0.73
C GLN A 189 -0.76 -3.32 -0.07
N TYR A 190 0.32 -2.57 -0.28
CA TYR A 190 0.30 -1.28 -0.98
C TYR A 190 0.58 -1.40 -2.49
N GLN A 191 0.78 -2.61 -3.02
CA GLN A 191 1.10 -2.87 -4.44
C GLN A 191 0.09 -2.29 -5.44
N SER A 192 -1.18 -2.18 -5.06
CA SER A 192 -2.29 -1.80 -5.97
C SER A 192 -2.96 -0.47 -5.59
N LYS A 193 -2.38 0.28 -4.65
CA LYS A 193 -2.96 1.53 -4.13
C LYS A 193 -1.94 2.66 -4.31
N PRO A 194 -2.13 3.57 -5.28
CA PRO A 194 -1.55 4.91 -5.19
C PRO A 194 -2.30 5.66 -4.07
N GLY A 195 -2.04 5.24 -2.83
CA GLY A 195 -2.45 5.97 -1.64
C GLY A 195 -1.57 7.20 -1.47
N ASN A 196 -2.00 8.11 -0.60
CA ASN A 196 -1.13 9.21 -0.20
C ASN A 196 0.11 8.62 0.51
N VAL A 197 1.31 8.86 -0.02
CA VAL A 197 2.60 8.39 0.52
C VAL A 197 2.72 8.73 2.02
N SER A 198 2.25 9.91 2.42
CA SER A 198 2.22 10.34 3.82
C SER A 198 1.33 9.48 4.71
N GLU A 199 0.21 8.99 4.18
CA GLU A 199 -0.69 8.08 4.92
C GLU A 199 -0.07 6.70 5.10
N ILE A 200 0.53 6.16 4.03
CA ILE A 200 1.25 4.88 4.07
C ILE A 200 2.40 4.96 5.08
N ALA A 201 3.17 6.04 5.06
CA ALA A 201 4.28 6.26 5.97
C ALA A 201 3.83 6.34 7.44
N LYS A 202 2.69 6.99 7.71
CA LYS A 202 2.09 7.03 9.05
C LYS A 202 1.64 5.65 9.52
N GLN A 203 1.00 4.87 8.64
CA GLN A 203 0.57 3.50 8.96
C GLN A 203 1.76 2.59 9.26
N LEU A 204 2.86 2.74 8.52
CA LEU A 204 4.09 1.96 8.68
C LEU A 204 5.01 2.51 9.79
N GLY A 205 4.75 3.71 10.29
CA GLY A 205 5.59 4.38 11.29
C GLY A 205 7.01 4.66 10.78
N VAL A 206 7.11 5.20 9.56
CA VAL A 206 8.37 5.58 8.89
C VAL A 206 8.39 7.03 8.44
N ALA A 207 9.59 7.60 8.34
CA ALA A 207 9.81 8.96 7.85
C ALA A 207 10.04 9.00 6.33
N HIS A 208 10.51 7.89 5.74
CA HIS A 208 10.85 7.81 4.33
C HIS A 208 10.23 6.60 3.65
N ILE A 209 9.90 6.77 2.38
CA ILE A 209 9.39 5.72 1.49
C ILE A 209 10.28 5.62 0.26
N LEU A 210 10.65 4.39 -0.09
CA LEU A 210 11.28 4.05 -1.35
C LEU A 210 10.21 3.51 -2.31
N GLU A 211 10.09 4.15 -3.45
CA GLU A 211 9.29 3.65 -4.57
C GLU A 211 10.19 3.36 -5.76
N GLY A 212 9.72 2.49 -6.65
CA GLY A 212 10.48 2.19 -7.85
C GLY A 212 9.68 1.43 -8.89
N SER A 213 10.26 1.38 -10.08
CA SER A 213 9.76 0.56 -11.18
C SER A 213 10.92 -0.13 -11.88
N VAL A 214 10.64 -1.31 -12.43
CA VAL A 214 11.61 -2.11 -13.16
C VAL A 214 11.01 -2.51 -14.49
N GLN A 215 11.79 -2.32 -15.55
CA GLN A 215 11.47 -2.75 -16.89
C GLN A 215 12.62 -3.61 -17.40
N LYS A 216 12.33 -4.87 -17.72
CA LYS A 216 13.27 -5.81 -18.35
C LYS A 216 12.84 -6.04 -19.78
N SER A 217 13.78 -5.88 -20.71
CA SER A 217 13.61 -6.15 -22.14
C SER A 217 14.84 -6.88 -22.65
N GLY A 218 14.71 -8.20 -22.85
CA GLY A 218 15.83 -9.08 -23.17
C GLY A 218 16.94 -9.00 -22.11
N GLU A 219 18.12 -8.54 -22.53
CA GLU A 219 19.29 -8.33 -21.66
C GLU A 219 19.37 -6.92 -21.05
N SER A 220 18.47 -6.01 -21.40
CA SER A 220 18.47 -4.64 -20.89
C SER A 220 17.48 -4.50 -19.73
N VAL A 221 17.90 -3.80 -18.69
CA VAL A 221 17.09 -3.50 -17.51
C VAL A 221 17.14 -2.00 -17.24
N ARG A 222 15.97 -1.41 -17.09
CA ARG A 222 15.77 -0.05 -16.58
C ARG A 222 15.17 -0.13 -15.18
N VAL A 223 15.83 0.45 -14.20
CA VAL A 223 15.33 0.59 -12.83
C VAL A 223 15.16 2.07 -12.52
N ASN A 224 13.95 2.49 -12.18
CA ASN A 224 13.70 3.82 -11.61
C ASN A 224 13.51 3.67 -10.12
N VAL A 225 14.20 4.49 -9.33
CA VAL A 225 14.07 4.50 -7.88
C VAL A 225 13.89 5.93 -7.40
N GLN A 226 13.00 6.13 -6.43
CA GLN A 226 12.79 7.42 -5.80
C GLN A 226 12.65 7.28 -4.29
N LEU A 227 13.34 8.15 -3.56
CA LEU A 227 13.27 8.26 -2.11
C LEU A 227 12.45 9.49 -1.75
N ILE A 228 11.35 9.28 -1.04
CA ILE A 228 10.38 10.30 -0.68
C ILE A 228 10.39 10.48 0.85
N LYS A 229 10.45 11.73 1.30
CA LYS A 229 10.20 12.10 2.69
C LYS A 229 8.70 12.27 2.89
N ALA A 230 8.14 11.49 3.81
CA ALA A 230 6.70 11.41 4.06
C ALA A 230 6.10 12.73 4.61
N GLU A 231 6.93 13.53 5.28
CA GLU A 231 6.57 14.88 5.69
C GLU A 231 6.63 15.80 4.46
N GLY A 232 5.47 16.30 4.04
CA GLY A 232 5.36 17.22 2.90
C GLY A 232 5.49 16.57 1.52
N ASP A 233 5.54 15.23 1.44
CA ASP A 233 5.59 14.47 0.18
C ASP A 233 6.72 14.94 -0.76
N SER A 234 7.90 15.11 -0.19
CA SER A 234 9.05 15.70 -0.89
C SER A 234 10.02 14.62 -1.38
N HIS A 235 10.34 14.64 -2.67
CA HIS A 235 11.36 13.77 -3.25
C HIS A 235 12.74 14.23 -2.79
N LEU A 236 13.43 13.40 -2.01
CA LEU A 236 14.81 13.65 -1.62
C LEU A 236 15.77 13.34 -2.77
N TRP A 237 15.45 12.31 -3.54
CA TRP A 237 16.28 11.83 -4.63
C TRP A 237 15.45 10.93 -5.55
N ALA A 238 15.74 10.99 -6.84
CA ALA A 238 15.22 10.06 -7.83
C ALA A 238 16.30 9.81 -8.88
N GLU A 239 16.41 8.57 -9.34
CA GLU A 239 17.43 8.18 -10.33
C GLU A 239 16.94 7.04 -11.21
N THR A 240 17.44 7.02 -12.44
CA THR A 240 17.17 6.00 -13.43
C THR A 240 18.46 5.29 -13.79
N TYR A 241 18.44 3.96 -13.66
CA TYR A 241 19.55 3.08 -13.98
C TYR A 241 19.23 2.27 -15.21
N ASP A 242 19.89 2.62 -16.32
CA ASP A 242 19.88 1.84 -17.55
C ASP A 242 21.14 0.97 -17.59
N ARG A 243 20.95 -0.35 -17.46
CA ARG A 243 22.06 -1.31 -17.36
C ARG A 243 21.75 -2.58 -18.16
N LYS A 244 22.81 -3.30 -18.52
CA LYS A 244 22.68 -4.68 -18.96
C LYS A 244 22.42 -5.58 -17.74
N LEU A 245 21.84 -6.75 -17.98
CA LEU A 245 21.60 -7.76 -16.94
C LEU A 245 22.89 -8.18 -16.22
N THR A 246 24.05 -8.09 -16.89
CA THR A 246 25.37 -8.34 -16.30
C THR A 246 25.81 -7.29 -15.29
N ASP A 247 25.26 -6.07 -15.37
CA ASP A 247 25.68 -4.92 -14.57
C ASP A 247 24.61 -4.51 -13.54
N ILE A 248 23.44 -5.15 -13.57
CA ILE A 248 22.31 -4.84 -12.67
C ILE A 248 22.66 -5.02 -11.19
N PHE A 249 23.59 -5.92 -10.88
CA PHE A 249 24.04 -6.18 -9.52
C PHE A 249 24.67 -4.97 -8.83
N ALA A 250 25.31 -4.09 -9.61
CA ALA A 250 25.91 -2.88 -9.09
C ALA A 250 24.82 -1.88 -8.66
N VAL A 251 23.67 -1.87 -9.35
CA VAL A 251 22.55 -0.96 -9.08
C VAL A 251 22.00 -1.15 -7.67
N GLU A 252 21.82 -2.39 -7.21
CA GLU A 252 21.30 -2.65 -5.86
C GLU A 252 22.22 -2.06 -4.77
N SER A 253 23.54 -2.21 -4.96
CA SER A 253 24.55 -1.71 -4.02
C SER A 253 24.63 -0.18 -4.06
N GLU A 254 24.56 0.39 -5.26
CA GLU A 254 24.55 1.82 -5.50
C GLU A 254 23.31 2.49 -4.87
N VAL A 255 22.12 1.92 -5.09
CA VAL A 255 20.87 2.37 -4.47
C VAL A 255 20.94 2.32 -2.95
N ALA A 256 21.43 1.21 -2.37
CA ALA A 256 21.55 1.08 -0.92
C ALA A 256 22.53 2.11 -0.31
N GLN A 257 23.69 2.33 -0.95
CA GLN A 257 24.65 3.36 -0.53
C GLN A 257 24.08 4.78 -0.67
N ARG A 258 23.34 5.04 -1.75
CA ARG A 258 22.71 6.33 -2.00
C ARG A 258 21.66 6.65 -0.94
N ILE A 259 20.82 5.66 -0.60
CA ILE A 259 19.84 5.78 0.49
C ILE A 259 20.55 6.02 1.83
N ALA A 260 21.60 5.24 2.15
CA ALA A 260 22.36 5.41 3.39
C ALA A 260 22.92 6.85 3.50
N SER A 261 23.45 7.37 2.39
CA SER A 261 24.00 8.73 2.31
C SER A 261 22.90 9.79 2.46
N SER A 262 21.79 9.66 1.75
CA SER A 262 20.66 10.60 1.80
C SER A 262 19.98 10.65 3.17
N LEU A 263 20.00 9.54 3.92
CA LEU A 263 19.47 9.45 5.28
C LEU A 263 20.52 9.72 6.37
N GLU A 264 21.73 10.12 5.97
CA GLU A 264 22.87 10.38 6.86
C GLU A 264 23.14 9.21 7.84
N ALA A 265 22.90 7.98 7.38
CA ALA A 265 23.19 6.77 8.12
C ALA A 265 24.68 6.45 8.02
N LYS A 266 25.36 6.40 9.17
CA LYS A 266 26.79 6.09 9.20
C LYS A 266 26.99 4.60 8.98
N LEU A 267 27.76 4.27 7.95
CA LEU A 267 28.19 2.91 7.67
C LEU A 267 29.52 2.66 8.37
N THR A 268 29.57 1.65 9.24
CA THR A 268 30.83 1.07 9.71
C THR A 268 31.56 0.36 8.55
N GLY A 269 32.86 0.08 8.69
CA GLY A 269 33.64 -0.62 7.66
C GLY A 269 33.02 -1.96 7.24
N ARG A 270 32.53 -2.74 8.22
CA ARG A 270 31.84 -4.02 7.97
C ARG A 270 30.51 -3.85 7.26
N GLU A 271 29.70 -2.86 7.64
CA GLU A 271 28.43 -2.59 6.95
C GLU A 271 28.66 -2.15 5.51
N LYS A 272 29.70 -1.34 5.26
CA LYS A 272 30.10 -0.95 3.91
C LYS A 272 30.46 -2.16 3.05
N GLU A 273 31.27 -3.09 3.58
CA GLU A 273 31.57 -4.35 2.88
C GLU A 273 30.31 -5.19 2.62
N ALA A 274 29.42 -5.30 3.61
CA ALA A 274 28.21 -6.11 3.50
C ALA A 274 27.18 -5.52 2.53
N VAL A 275 27.09 -4.19 2.43
CA VAL A 275 26.24 -3.47 1.46
C VAL A 275 26.84 -3.54 0.05
N ASN A 276 28.17 -3.50 -0.08
CA ASN A 276 28.89 -3.56 -1.35
C ASN A 276 29.08 -4.96 -1.90
N TYR A 277 28.70 -5.99 -1.13
CA TYR A 277 28.81 -7.37 -1.55
C TYR A 277 27.98 -7.63 -2.81
N VAL A 278 28.65 -7.85 -3.93
CA VAL A 278 28.03 -8.29 -5.18
C VAL A 278 27.88 -9.80 -5.09
N GLY A 279 26.63 -10.30 -5.17
CA GLY A 279 26.29 -11.71 -4.97
C GLY A 279 26.93 -12.63 -6.00
N THR A 280 26.17 -12.99 -7.03
CA THR A 280 26.72 -13.67 -8.20
C THR A 280 27.09 -12.63 -9.27
N LYS A 281 28.05 -12.97 -10.14
CA LYS A 281 28.34 -12.23 -11.38
C LYS A 281 27.80 -12.95 -12.62
N ILE A 282 27.12 -14.08 -12.43
CA ILE A 282 26.58 -14.91 -13.51
C ILE A 282 25.09 -14.55 -13.68
N PRO A 283 24.68 -13.89 -14.78
CA PRO A 283 23.31 -13.43 -14.97
C PRO A 283 22.27 -14.55 -14.87
N ALA A 284 22.58 -15.74 -15.38
CA ALA A 284 21.68 -16.88 -15.32
C ALA A 284 21.46 -17.38 -13.88
N ALA A 285 22.49 -17.37 -13.04
CA ALA A 285 22.38 -17.74 -11.63
C ALA A 285 21.50 -16.73 -10.88
N TYR A 286 21.63 -15.45 -11.24
CA TYR A 286 20.83 -14.37 -10.67
C TYR A 286 19.36 -14.41 -11.09
N ASP A 287 19.07 -14.62 -12.38
CA ASP A 287 17.69 -14.76 -12.88
C ASP A 287 16.98 -15.91 -12.16
N ALA A 288 17.65 -17.06 -12.03
CA ALA A 288 17.14 -18.19 -11.27
C ALA A 288 16.89 -17.83 -9.80
N TYR A 289 17.84 -17.16 -9.14
CA TYR A 289 17.69 -16.74 -7.76
C TYR A 289 16.53 -15.74 -7.56
N LEU A 290 16.38 -14.74 -8.43
CA LEU A 290 15.28 -13.77 -8.37
C LEU A 290 13.90 -14.44 -8.50
N ARG A 291 13.77 -15.44 -9.37
CA ARG A 291 12.54 -16.26 -9.47
C ARG A 291 12.24 -16.99 -8.17
N GLY A 292 13.27 -17.47 -7.49
CA GLY A 292 13.13 -18.13 -6.19
C GLY A 292 12.65 -17.17 -5.10
N ILE A 293 13.33 -16.04 -4.91
CA ILE A 293 13.02 -15.12 -3.81
C ILE A 293 11.71 -14.36 -3.99
N ALA A 294 11.22 -14.21 -5.22
CA ALA A 294 9.88 -13.69 -5.49
C ALA A 294 8.77 -14.55 -4.84
N LEU A 295 9.05 -15.82 -4.57
CA LEU A 295 8.15 -16.76 -3.90
C LEU A 295 8.33 -16.79 -2.36
N ARG A 296 9.25 -16.01 -1.78
CA ARG A 296 9.64 -16.12 -0.35
C ARG A 296 8.48 -15.80 0.61
N ASN A 297 7.53 -14.96 0.20
CA ASN A 297 6.34 -14.61 0.98
C ASN A 297 5.11 -15.45 0.68
N ALA A 298 5.22 -16.39 -0.26
CA ALA A 298 4.09 -17.24 -0.62
C ALA A 298 3.74 -18.20 0.52
N GLN A 299 2.44 -18.44 0.72
CA GLN A 299 1.95 -19.24 1.84
C GLN A 299 1.79 -20.74 1.50
N SER A 300 1.96 -21.12 0.23
CA SER A 300 1.78 -22.51 -0.19
C SER A 300 3.08 -23.32 -0.06
N ARG A 301 2.94 -24.61 0.25
CA ARG A 301 4.09 -25.54 0.27
C ARG A 301 4.73 -25.67 -1.11
N GLU A 302 3.92 -25.63 -2.15
CA GLU A 302 4.36 -25.71 -3.54
C GLU A 302 5.27 -24.54 -3.92
N ASP A 303 4.94 -23.32 -3.49
CA ASP A 303 5.78 -22.15 -3.74
C ASP A 303 7.11 -22.23 -3.00
N GLN A 304 7.12 -22.80 -1.80
CA GLN A 304 8.34 -23.05 -1.03
C GLN A 304 9.22 -24.11 -1.71
N ASP A 305 8.63 -25.16 -2.30
CA ASP A 305 9.35 -26.15 -3.12
C ASP A 305 9.96 -25.50 -4.36
N ARG A 306 9.18 -24.65 -5.05
CA ARG A 306 9.65 -23.91 -6.23
C ARG A 306 10.79 -22.93 -5.88
N LEU A 307 10.71 -22.23 -4.74
CA LEU A 307 11.80 -21.39 -4.24
C LEU A 307 13.10 -22.19 -4.10
N ILE A 308 13.02 -23.36 -3.46
CA ILE A 308 14.18 -24.25 -3.29
C ILE A 308 14.70 -24.73 -4.64
N GLN A 309 13.82 -25.11 -5.57
CA GLN A 309 14.20 -25.54 -6.91
C GLN A 309 14.98 -24.44 -7.66
N TYR A 310 14.47 -23.21 -7.65
CA TYR A 310 15.12 -22.07 -8.30
C TYR A 310 16.45 -21.71 -7.63
N CYS A 311 16.53 -21.72 -6.30
CA CYS A 311 17.80 -21.49 -5.60
C CYS A 311 18.81 -22.61 -5.88
N ARG A 312 18.36 -23.88 -6.05
CA ARG A 312 19.22 -25.00 -6.46
C ARG A 312 19.76 -24.82 -7.88
N GLN A 313 18.95 -24.31 -8.81
CA GLN A 313 19.42 -23.93 -10.14
C GLN A 313 20.47 -22.82 -10.06
N ALA A 314 20.26 -21.80 -9.23
CA ALA A 314 21.21 -20.72 -9.03
C ALA A 314 22.57 -21.22 -8.52
N VAL A 315 22.60 -22.10 -7.52
CA VAL A 315 23.87 -22.65 -6.99
C VAL A 315 24.50 -23.71 -7.89
N ALA A 316 23.73 -24.34 -8.78
CA ALA A 316 24.30 -25.21 -9.82
C ALA A 316 25.06 -24.39 -10.87
N LEU A 317 24.60 -23.16 -11.15
CA LEU A 317 25.26 -22.22 -12.06
C LEU A 317 26.41 -21.46 -11.38
N ASP A 318 26.25 -21.10 -10.10
CA ASP A 318 27.26 -20.46 -9.28
C ASP A 318 27.34 -21.11 -7.88
N PRO A 319 28.23 -22.11 -7.70
CA PRO A 319 28.38 -22.79 -6.40
C PRO A 319 28.77 -21.87 -5.25
N ASN A 320 29.34 -20.68 -5.54
CA ASN A 320 29.73 -19.70 -4.54
C ASN A 320 28.62 -18.67 -4.25
N TYR A 321 27.41 -18.82 -4.79
CA TYR A 321 26.33 -17.88 -4.54
C TYR A 321 25.73 -18.06 -3.12
N ALA A 322 26.37 -17.42 -2.14
CA ALA A 322 26.05 -17.58 -0.72
C ALA A 322 24.59 -17.24 -0.36
N ALA A 323 23.96 -16.29 -1.06
CA ALA A 323 22.57 -15.89 -0.81
C ALA A 323 21.58 -17.01 -1.18
N ALA A 324 21.75 -17.64 -2.35
CA ALA A 324 20.93 -18.77 -2.77
C ALA A 324 21.08 -19.97 -1.81
N TRP A 325 22.29 -20.26 -1.32
CA TRP A 325 22.49 -21.26 -0.27
C TRP A 325 21.79 -20.91 1.04
N ALA A 326 21.76 -19.62 1.41
CA ALA A 326 21.07 -19.16 2.61
C ALA A 326 19.56 -19.41 2.50
N ASP A 327 18.94 -19.07 1.37
CA ASP A 327 17.52 -19.28 1.14
C ASP A 327 17.13 -20.76 1.12
N ILE A 328 17.95 -21.62 0.52
CA ILE A 328 17.76 -23.08 0.61
C ILE A 328 17.74 -23.50 2.08
N ALA A 329 18.73 -23.09 2.87
CA ALA A 329 18.80 -23.48 4.29
C ALA A 329 17.59 -22.99 5.10
N VAL A 330 17.14 -21.75 4.86
CA VAL A 330 15.97 -21.17 5.53
C VAL A 330 14.69 -21.90 5.13
N ALA A 331 14.47 -22.09 3.84
CA ALA A 331 13.26 -22.76 3.33
C ALA A 331 13.20 -24.23 3.77
N GLU A 332 14.31 -24.96 3.70
CA GLU A 332 14.37 -26.35 4.14
C GLU A 332 14.20 -26.46 5.67
N GLY A 333 14.71 -25.47 6.43
CA GLY A 333 14.51 -25.37 7.88
C GLY A 333 13.05 -25.09 8.28
N LEU A 334 12.35 -24.23 7.53
CA LEU A 334 10.92 -23.97 7.74
C LEU A 334 10.07 -25.23 7.53
N LYS A 335 10.36 -26.04 6.50
CA LYS A 335 9.70 -27.33 6.28
C LYS A 335 9.90 -28.29 7.46
N TYR A 336 11.11 -28.32 8.01
CA TYR A 336 11.43 -29.13 9.19
C TYR A 336 10.59 -28.73 10.41
N ILE A 337 10.40 -27.43 10.63
CA ILE A 337 9.56 -26.89 11.72
C ILE A 337 8.08 -27.24 11.48
N GLN A 338 7.61 -27.17 10.24
CA GLN A 338 6.24 -27.52 9.84
C GLN A 338 5.93 -29.03 9.81
N GLY A 339 6.85 -29.88 10.29
CA GLY A 339 6.63 -31.31 10.52
C GLY A 339 7.23 -32.25 9.48
N ILE A 340 7.89 -31.74 8.43
CA ILE A 340 8.59 -32.57 7.44
C ILE A 340 9.99 -32.89 7.97
N ARG A 341 10.07 -33.85 8.88
CA ARG A 341 11.30 -34.22 9.60
C ARG A 341 11.92 -35.48 9.02
N THR A 342 12.55 -35.37 7.86
CA THR A 342 13.32 -36.49 7.27
C THR A 342 14.83 -36.31 7.51
N ASP A 343 15.58 -37.41 7.52
CA ASP A 343 17.04 -37.37 7.60
C ASP A 343 17.67 -36.70 6.37
N ALA A 344 17.08 -36.92 5.20
CA ALA A 344 17.45 -36.23 3.97
C ALA A 344 17.37 -34.70 4.14
N GLN A 345 16.30 -34.20 4.74
CA GLN A 345 16.12 -32.77 5.00
C GLN A 345 17.18 -32.20 5.94
N ARG A 346 17.50 -32.93 7.02
CA ARG A 346 18.57 -32.54 7.95
C ARG A 346 19.94 -32.49 7.27
N ALA A 347 20.22 -33.42 6.36
CA ALA A 347 21.46 -33.43 5.59
C ALA A 347 21.54 -32.21 4.67
N LEU A 348 20.47 -31.90 3.94
CA LEU A 348 20.39 -30.75 3.03
C LEU A 348 20.59 -29.40 3.76
N VAL A 349 19.94 -29.21 4.91
CA VAL A 349 20.14 -27.99 5.73
C VAL A 349 21.60 -27.86 6.19
N LYS A 350 22.22 -28.96 6.61
CA LYS A 350 23.63 -28.98 7.05
C LYS A 350 24.57 -28.68 5.89
N GLU A 351 24.32 -29.25 4.73
CA GLU A 351 25.11 -29.02 3.51
C GLU A 351 25.03 -27.56 3.09
N ALA A 352 23.81 -27.02 2.92
CA ALA A 352 23.61 -25.62 2.56
C ALA A 352 24.29 -24.65 3.55
N ALA A 353 24.17 -24.92 4.85
CA ALA A 353 24.83 -24.11 5.88
C ALA A 353 26.37 -24.19 5.81
N ARG A 354 26.94 -25.38 5.56
CA ARG A 354 28.40 -25.55 5.42
C ARG A 354 28.92 -24.86 4.17
N THR A 355 28.27 -25.05 3.03
CA THR A 355 28.68 -24.47 1.75
C THR A 355 28.59 -22.95 1.80
N ARG A 356 27.53 -22.38 2.39
CA ARG A 356 27.43 -20.95 2.67
C ARG A 356 28.61 -20.44 3.51
N CYS A 357 28.90 -21.08 4.64
CA CYS A 357 30.02 -20.66 5.49
C CYS A 357 31.39 -20.89 4.83
N GLY A 358 31.51 -21.80 3.86
CA GLY A 358 32.70 -21.97 3.01
C GLY A 358 32.84 -20.85 1.98
N SER A 359 31.75 -20.54 1.27
CA SER A 359 31.69 -19.47 0.28
C SER A 359 31.99 -18.10 0.92
N ILE A 360 31.35 -17.75 2.04
CA ILE A 360 31.59 -16.48 2.75
C ILE A 360 33.06 -16.36 3.19
N ARG A 361 33.68 -17.46 3.66
CA ARG A 361 35.11 -17.47 4.02
C ARG A 361 36.04 -17.23 2.83
N ASN A 362 35.65 -17.68 1.63
CA ASN A 362 36.43 -17.46 0.41
C ASN A 362 36.24 -16.05 -0.15
N THR A 363 35.09 -15.42 0.08
CA THR A 363 34.77 -14.08 -0.47
C THR A 363 35.01 -12.92 0.50
N ALA A 364 35.09 -13.16 1.81
CA ALA A 364 35.31 -12.16 2.85
C ALA A 364 36.13 -12.75 4.02
N PRO A 365 37.47 -12.82 3.93
CA PRO A 365 38.34 -13.38 4.96
C PRO A 365 38.42 -12.45 6.18
N GLY A 366 37.37 -12.44 7.01
CA GLY A 366 37.26 -11.58 8.19
C GLY A 366 35.90 -11.65 8.93
N THR A 367 34.90 -12.30 8.35
CA THR A 367 33.56 -12.43 8.95
C THR A 367 33.56 -13.36 10.18
N PRO A 368 33.12 -12.90 11.36
CA PRO A 368 33.09 -13.72 12.57
C PRO A 368 32.04 -14.86 12.50
N ARG A 369 32.37 -15.96 13.17
CA ARG A 369 31.69 -17.28 13.16
C ARG A 369 30.18 -17.29 13.48
N TRP A 370 29.61 -16.19 13.96
CA TRP A 370 28.19 -16.09 14.35
C TRP A 370 27.25 -15.74 13.18
N GLU A 371 27.75 -15.21 12.05
CA GLU A 371 26.95 -15.05 10.81
C GLU A 371 26.55 -16.40 10.19
N CYS A 372 27.19 -17.50 10.62
CA CYS A 372 26.68 -18.86 10.49
C CYS A 372 25.48 -19.11 11.44
N MET A 373 24.48 -18.22 11.45
CA MET A 373 23.31 -18.32 12.32
C MET A 373 22.40 -19.53 11.99
N CYS A 374 22.64 -20.21 10.86
CA CYS A 374 22.09 -21.55 10.59
C CYS A 374 22.62 -22.65 11.54
N ILE A 375 23.73 -22.41 12.25
CA ILE A 375 24.24 -23.37 13.25
C ILE A 375 23.32 -23.46 14.46
N ILE A 376 22.48 -22.46 14.75
CA ILE A 376 21.55 -22.52 15.90
C ILE A 376 20.47 -23.59 15.67
N VAL A 377 19.94 -23.70 14.45
CA VAL A 377 19.01 -24.80 14.08
C VAL A 377 19.71 -26.17 14.15
N CYS A 378 21.02 -26.21 13.86
CA CYS A 378 21.81 -27.43 13.91
C CYS A 378 22.24 -27.84 15.34
N ARG A 379 22.46 -26.88 16.26
CA ARG A 379 22.84 -27.16 17.67
C ARG A 379 21.68 -27.69 18.49
N THR A 380 20.46 -27.26 18.22
CA THR A 380 19.26 -27.75 18.92
C THR A 380 18.84 -29.16 18.47
N THR A 381 19.31 -29.64 17.30
CA THR A 381 19.02 -31.01 16.80
C THR A 381 20.07 -32.05 17.18
N THR A 382 21.20 -31.66 17.81
CA THR A 382 22.25 -32.61 18.24
C THR A 382 22.19 -32.90 19.76
N ARG A 383 21.25 -32.28 20.48
CA ARG A 383 20.90 -32.61 21.86
C ARG A 383 19.47 -33.14 21.93
N ARG A 384 19.23 -34.32 21.38
CA ARG A 384 18.18 -35.24 21.82
C ARG A 384 18.53 -36.65 21.40
#